data_AF-A0A752FQT5-F1
#
_entry.id   AF-A0A752FQT5-F1
#
_cell.length_a   1.000
_cell.length_b   1.000
_cell.length_c   1.000
_cell.angle_alpha   90.00
_cell.angle_beta   90.00
_cell.angle_gamma   90.00
#
_symmetry.space_group_name_H-M   'P 1'
#
loop_
_entity.id
_entity.type
_entity.pdbx_description
1 polymer ?
#
loop_
_entity_poly.entity_id
_entity_poly.type
_entity_poly.pdbx_seq_one_letter_code
_entity_poly.pdbx_strand_id
1 'polypeptide(L)' 'MTVYLDDKDKELLKEIQKDCAQTLWQLAYKVGLTPTPCFKRLKKLKDRGVIIGQFALLDKEKLGLSLNVFIMINISEE' A
#
# COMPACT_ATOMS: atom_id res chain seq x y z
N MET A 1 5.35 -17.56 3.61
CA MET A 1 5.08 -17.93 2.20
C MET A 1 5.26 -16.69 1.34
N THR A 2 6.13 -16.75 0.34
CA THR A 2 6.36 -15.66 -0.64
C THR A 2 5.25 -15.66 -1.69
N VAL A 3 4.59 -14.51 -1.88
CA VAL A 3 3.55 -14.37 -2.91
C VAL A 3 4.21 -14.08 -4.25
N TYR A 4 3.94 -14.92 -5.27
CA TYR A 4 4.37 -14.64 -6.64
C TYR A 4 3.58 -13.46 -7.21
N LEU A 5 4.30 -12.45 -7.73
CA LEU A 5 3.77 -11.21 -8.28
C LEU A 5 4.21 -11.08 -9.74
N ASP A 6 3.24 -10.98 -10.64
CA ASP A 6 3.51 -10.69 -12.06
C ASP A 6 3.89 -9.21 -12.23
N ASP A 7 4.43 -8.85 -13.39
CA ASP A 7 4.86 -7.46 -13.64
C ASP A 7 3.69 -6.46 -13.58
N LYS A 8 2.49 -6.88 -14.01
CA LYS A 8 1.27 -6.06 -13.87
C LYS A 8 0.83 -5.89 -12.41
N ASP A 9 1.08 -6.88 -11.55
CA ASP A 9 0.78 -6.74 -10.13
C ASP A 9 1.77 -5.76 -9.47
N LYS A 10 3.05 -5.82 -9.84
CA LYS A 10 4.07 -4.86 -9.37
C LYS A 10 3.75 -3.43 -9.82
N GLU A 11 3.33 -3.25 -11.07
CA GLU A 11 2.93 -1.95 -11.62
C GLU A 11 1.68 -1.40 -10.91
N LEU A 12 0.68 -2.25 -10.67
CA LEU A 12 -0.51 -1.89 -9.90
C LEU A 12 -0.17 -1.48 -8.45
N LEU A 13 0.71 -2.24 -7.78
CA LEU A 13 1.15 -1.92 -6.42
C LEU A 13 1.91 -0.58 -6.37
N LYS A 14 2.77 -0.30 -7.37
CA LYS A 14 3.45 1.00 -7.47
C LYS A 14 2.45 2.16 -7.59
N GLU A 15 1.44 2.02 -8.44
CA GLU A 15 0.43 3.07 -8.59
C GLU A 15 -0.41 3.27 -7.32
N ILE A 16 -0.77 2.19 -6.63
CA ILE A 16 -1.53 2.27 -5.37
C ILE A 16 -0.69 2.88 -4.23
N GLN A 17 0.59 2.56 -4.15
CA GLN A 17 1.49 3.15 -3.15
C GLN A 17 1.71 4.65 -3.41
N LYS A 18 1.70 5.06 -4.68
CA LYS A 18 1.79 6.47 -5.06
C LYS A 18 0.53 7.23 -4.68
N ASP A 19 -0.63 6.67 -5.00
CA ASP A 19 -1.92 7.25 -4.64
C ASP A 19 -2.98 6.14 -4.59
N CYS A 20 -3.44 5.85 -3.38
CA CYS A 20 -4.44 4.84 -3.11
C CYS A 20 -5.89 5.33 -3.27
N ALA A 21 -6.11 6.63 -3.48
CA ALA A 21 -7.42 7.24 -3.72
C ALA A 21 -7.88 7.14 -5.18
N GLN A 22 -6.99 6.68 -6.08
CA GLN A 22 -7.31 6.47 -7.48
C GLN A 22 -8.47 5.49 -7.67
N THR A 23 -9.35 5.82 -8.61
CA THR A 23 -10.45 4.94 -9.00
C THR A 23 -9.94 3.70 -9.72
N LEU A 24 -10.74 2.63 -9.71
CA LEU A 24 -10.45 1.41 -10.46
C LEU A 24 -10.18 1.68 -11.95
N TRP A 25 -10.91 2.62 -12.54
CA TRP A 25 -10.75 2.99 -13.95
C TRP A 25 -9.41 3.68 -14.23
N GLN A 26 -8.98 4.60 -13.35
CA GLN A 26 -7.68 5.27 -13.47
C GLN A 26 -6.53 4.27 -13.32
N LEU A 27 -6.61 3.38 -12.33
CA LEU A 27 -5.62 2.32 -12.13
C LEU A 27 -5.55 1.38 -13.34
N ALA A 28 -6.71 0.95 -13.85
CA ALA A 28 -6.78 0.07 -15.02
C ALA A 28 -6.14 0.74 -16.25
N TYR A 29 -6.46 2.01 -16.50
CA TYR A 29 -5.87 2.78 -17.60
C TYR A 29 -4.34 2.89 -17.47
N LYS A 30 -3.83 3.25 -16.29
CA LYS A 30 -2.39 3.43 -16.07
C LYS A 30 -1.59 2.14 -16.22
N VAL A 31 -2.15 1.01 -15.78
CA VAL A 31 -1.50 -0.31 -15.84
C VAL A 31 -1.79 -1.01 -17.19
N GLY A 32 -2.55 -0.39 -18.10
CA GLY A 32 -2.89 -0.95 -19.41
C GLY A 32 -3.80 -2.18 -19.32
N LEU A 33 -4.73 -2.20 -18.36
CA LEU A 33 -5.70 -3.26 -18.14
C LEU A 33 -7.13 -2.72 -18.33
N THR A 34 -8.08 -3.63 -18.57
CA THR A 34 -9.49 -3.29 -18.43
C THR A 34 -9.92 -3.32 -16.95
N PRO A 35 -11.04 -2.68 -16.57
CA PRO A 35 -11.46 -2.60 -15.17
C PRO A 35 -11.67 -3.96 -14.49
N THR A 36 -12.25 -4.93 -15.21
CA THR A 36 -12.54 -6.27 -14.69
C THR A 36 -11.29 -7.05 -14.25
N PRO A 37 -10.24 -7.23 -15.09
CA PRO A 37 -9.01 -7.88 -14.66
C PRO A 37 -8.23 -7.08 -13.61
N CYS A 38 -8.26 -5.74 -13.68
CA CYS A 38 -7.66 -4.89 -12.65
C CYS A 38 -8.30 -5.15 -11.27
N PHE A 39 -9.63 -5.24 -11.21
CA PHE A 39 -10.36 -5.54 -9.98
C PHE A 39 -10.03 -6.92 -9.44
N LYS A 40 -10.01 -7.96 -10.30
CA LYS A 40 -9.66 -9.32 -9.88
C LYS A 40 -8.25 -9.39 -9.28
N ARG A 41 -7.27 -8.71 -9.89
CA ARG A 41 -5.89 -8.63 -9.37
C ARG A 41 -5.86 -7.90 -8.03
N LEU A 42 -6.52 -6.75 -7.92
CA LEU A 42 -6.59 -5.98 -6.68
C LEU A 42 -7.20 -6.79 -5.53
N LYS A 43 -8.32 -7.48 -5.80
CA LYS A 43 -8.97 -8.36 -4.82
C LYS A 43 -8.03 -9.49 -4.38
N LYS A 44 -7.38 -10.17 -5.34
CA LYS A 44 -6.41 -11.24 -5.05
C LYS A 44 -5.22 -10.75 -4.21
N LEU A 45 -4.73 -9.53 -4.43
CA LEU A 45 -3.64 -8.94 -3.63
C LEU A 45 -4.08 -8.61 -2.19
N LYS A 46 -5.33 -8.16 -2.01
CA LYS A 46 -5.94 -7.97 -0.69
C LYS A 46 -6.16 -9.30 0.04
N ASP A 47 -6.78 -10.27 -0.62
CA ASP A 47 -7.10 -11.59 -0.05
C ASP A 47 -5.84 -12.36 0.35
N ARG A 48 -4.72 -12.15 -0.36
CA ARG A 48 -3.41 -12.73 -0.04
C ARG A 48 -2.64 -11.99 1.05
N GLY A 49 -3.17 -10.90 1.58
CA GLY A 49 -2.50 -10.07 2.58
C GLY A 49 -1.28 -9.29 2.04
N VAL A 50 -1.13 -9.15 0.72
CA VAL A 50 -0.08 -8.29 0.13
C VAL A 50 -0.43 -6.83 0.35
N ILE A 51 -1.71 -6.47 0.21
CA ILE A 51 -2.23 -5.16 0.59
C ILE A 51 -2.80 -5.28 2.00
N ILE A 52 -2.04 -4.80 2.98
CA ILE A 52 -2.40 -4.85 4.41
C ILE A 52 -3.38 -3.75 4.83
N GLY A 53 -3.37 -2.61 4.13
CA GLY A 53 -4.19 -1.45 4.48
C GLY A 53 -3.95 -0.27 3.54
N GLN A 54 -4.85 0.71 3.59
CA GLN A 54 -4.75 1.98 2.89
C GLN A 54 -4.93 3.08 3.93
N PHE A 55 -4.00 4.03 4.00
CA PHE A 55 -3.95 5.03 5.07
C PHE A 55 -3.87 6.43 4.48
N ALA A 56 -4.52 7.39 5.13
CA ALA A 56 -4.32 8.80 4.85
C ALA A 56 -3.00 9.26 5.50
N LEU A 57 -2.13 9.90 4.73
CA LEU A 57 -0.95 10.56 5.27
C LEU A 57 -1.37 11.91 5.86
N LEU A 58 -1.17 12.09 7.16
CA LEU A 58 -1.59 13.28 7.88
C LEU A 58 -0.40 14.18 8.20
N ASP A 59 -0.65 15.49 8.23
CA ASP A 59 0.32 16.50 8.62
C ASP A 59 0.38 16.59 10.15
N LYS A 60 1.50 16.13 10.73
CA LYS A 60 1.72 16.13 12.17
C LYS A 60 1.75 17.54 12.79
N GLU A 61 2.27 18.54 12.06
CA GLU A 61 2.43 19.91 12.58
C GLU A 61 1.05 20.57 12.75
N LYS A 62 0.18 20.39 11.75
CA LYS A 62 -1.20 20.89 11.80
C LYS A 62 -2.05 20.18 12.86
N LEU A 63 -1.68 18.95 13.20
CA LEU A 63 -2.34 18.19 14.26
C LEU A 63 -1.78 18.50 15.66
N GLY A 64 -0.80 19.39 15.80
CA GLY A 64 -0.16 19.70 17.08
C GLY A 64 0.69 18.55 17.64
N LEU A 65 1.06 17.58 16.79
CA LEU A 65 1.88 16.42 17.14
C LEU A 65 3.36 16.71 16.91
N SER A 66 3.88 17.71 17.64
CA SER A 66 5.22 18.28 17.42
C SER A 66 6.36 17.37 17.90
N LEU A 67 6.07 16.42 18.79
CA LEU A 67 7.08 15.56 19.39
C LEU A 67 6.99 14.14 18.83
N ASN A 68 8.05 13.67 18.18
CA ASN A 68 8.26 12.26 17.83
C ASN A 68 9.57 11.80 18.46
N VAL A 69 9.51 10.80 19.35
CA VAL A 69 10.69 10.26 20.04
C VAL A 69 10.83 8.79 19.67
N PHE A 70 12.03 8.39 19.28
CA PHE A 70 12.40 6.98 19.16
C PHE A 70 13.13 6.57 20.43
N ILE A 71 12.61 5.57 21.14
CA ILE A 71 13.27 4.99 22.32
C ILE A 71 13.87 3.66 21.89
N MET A 72 15.18 3.54 22.01
CA MET A 72 15.89 2.27 21.82
C MET A 72 16.16 1.67 23.19
N ILE A 73 15.54 0.53 23.48
CA ILE A 73 15.76 -0.21 24.72
C ILE A 73 16.73 -1.35 24.40
N ASN A 74 17.85 -1.41 25.11
CA ASN A 74 18.74 -2.56 25.10
C ASN A 74 18.46 -3.37 26.35
N ILE A 75 17.93 -4.58 26.19
CA ILE A 75 17.67 -5.51 27.29
C ILE A 75 18.85 -6.48 27.30
N SER A 76 19.74 -6.32 28.26
CA SER A 76 20.74 -7.32 28.62
C SER A 76 20.12 -8.27 29.64
N GLU A 77 19.85 -9.51 29.22
CA GLU A 77 19.49 -10.60 30.12
C GLU A 77 20.73 -11.04 30.90
N GLU A 78 20.63 -11.16 32.23
CA GLU A 78 21.62 -11.80 33.11
C GLU A 78 21.41 -13.32 33.18
#